data_AF-A0A350XFU4-F1
#
_entry.id   AF-A0A350XFU4-F1
#
_cell.length_a   1.000
_cell.length_b   1.000
_cell.length_c   1.000
_cell.angle_alpha   90.00
_cell.angle_beta   90.00
_cell.angle_gamma   90.00
#
_symmetry.space_group_name_H-M   'P 1'
#
loop_
_entity.id
_entity.type
_entity.pdbx_description
1 polymer ?
#
loop_
_entity_poly.entity_id
_entity_poly.type
_entity_poly.pdbx_seq_one_letter_code
_entity_poly.pdbx_strand_id
1 'polypeptide(L)'
;MIAVENRDKVRVAKIGANKLFEVEYNTRQNMSDQELIDLFDRLWLDKIERLVLNGKLCEAEEVERRLPDKFHSFIDPQQEHRSFHYRNAEFIAQLLPQDNSQYKLTQLWRVASSDEHPKTLYINFSSVEERERFASLAKSLSSNDEQLGLRLVRNFMNLHPGYEAFDEDAP
;
A
#
# COMPACT_ATOMS: atom_id res chain seq x y z
N MET A 1 -15.01 -5.16 17.82
CA MET A 1 -15.49 -3.82 17.41
C MET A 1 -14.28 -2.91 17.32
N ILE A 2 -14.14 -2.15 16.24
CA ILE A 2 -13.01 -1.25 16.00
C ILE A 2 -13.44 0.19 16.25
N ALA A 3 -12.93 0.80 17.32
CA ALA A 3 -13.09 2.21 17.61
C ALA A 3 -12.23 3.05 16.65
N VAL A 4 -12.82 4.10 16.09
CA VAL A 4 -12.11 5.09 15.26
C VAL A 4 -12.50 6.48 15.75
N GLU A 5 -11.53 7.27 16.19
CA GLU A 5 -11.76 8.64 16.65
C GLU A 5 -12.03 9.55 15.45
N ASN A 6 -12.86 10.59 15.63
CA ASN A 6 -13.22 11.51 14.53
C ASN A 6 -12.00 12.12 13.84
N ARG A 7 -10.94 12.44 14.59
CA ARG A 7 -9.68 12.95 14.01
C ARG A 7 -9.00 11.93 13.09
N ASP A 8 -9.03 10.65 13.45
CA ASP A 8 -8.50 9.57 12.63
C ASP A 8 -9.39 9.29 11.42
N LYS A 9 -10.72 9.36 11.59
CA LYS A 9 -11.67 9.28 10.47
C LYS A 9 -11.38 10.34 9.42
N VAL A 10 -11.25 11.60 9.82
CA VAL A 10 -10.90 12.72 8.92
C VAL A 10 -9.58 12.45 8.23
N ARG A 11 -8.53 12.08 8.98
CA ARG A 11 -7.21 11.84 8.41
C ARG A 11 -7.22 10.70 7.38
N VAL A 12 -7.84 9.57 7.70
CA VAL A 12 -7.95 8.42 6.79
C VAL A 12 -8.82 8.77 5.59
N ALA A 13 -9.94 9.46 5.79
CA ALA A 13 -10.81 9.90 4.71
C ALA A 13 -10.21 11.04 3.86
N LYS A 14 -9.24 11.80 4.35
CA LYS A 14 -8.62 12.90 3.60
C LYS A 14 -7.33 12.49 2.89
N ILE A 15 -6.48 11.73 3.56
CA ILE A 15 -5.12 11.38 3.10
C ILE A 15 -5.03 9.90 2.74
N GLY A 16 -5.93 9.07 3.27
CA GLY A 16 -5.96 7.64 2.98
C GLY A 16 -6.33 7.33 1.53
N ALA A 17 -6.13 6.07 1.19
CA ALA A 17 -6.13 5.61 -0.19
C ALA A 17 -7.44 5.86 -0.95
N ASN A 18 -7.34 6.50 -2.12
CA ASN A 18 -8.48 6.85 -2.98
C ASN A 18 -9.41 5.67 -3.26
N LYS A 19 -8.87 4.48 -3.59
CA LYS A 19 -9.67 3.29 -3.92
C LYS A 19 -10.52 2.77 -2.74
N LEU A 20 -10.23 3.19 -1.50
CA LEU A 20 -11.05 2.85 -0.35
C LEU A 20 -12.37 3.62 -0.33
N PHE A 21 -12.35 4.86 -0.82
CA PHE A 21 -13.48 5.79 -0.76
C PHE A 21 -14.10 5.93 -2.14
N GLU A 22 -15.43 5.94 -2.23
CA GLU A 22 -16.20 6.14 -3.48
C GLU A 22 -16.12 7.56 -4.04
N VAL A 23 -15.18 8.37 -3.54
CA VAL A 23 -15.05 9.79 -3.83
C VAL A 23 -13.61 10.10 -4.20
N GLU A 24 -13.43 10.75 -5.34
CA GLU A 24 -12.14 11.18 -5.86
C GLU A 24 -11.34 12.02 -4.86
N TYR A 25 -10.01 11.88 -4.91
CA TYR A 25 -9.08 12.56 -3.98
C TYR A 25 -9.31 14.07 -3.92
N ASN A 26 -9.38 14.71 -5.08
CA ASN A 26 -9.51 16.16 -5.19
C ASN A 26 -10.82 16.65 -4.57
N THR A 27 -11.90 15.87 -4.70
CA THR A 27 -13.18 16.18 -4.07
C THR A 27 -13.06 16.08 -2.55
N ARG A 28 -12.40 15.04 -2.03
CA ARG A 28 -12.17 14.87 -0.59
C ARG A 28 -11.30 15.98 0.02
N GLN A 29 -10.38 16.58 -0.75
CA GLN A 29 -9.58 17.71 -0.25
C GLN A 29 -10.41 18.95 0.07
N ASN A 30 -11.54 19.12 -0.62
CA ASN A 30 -12.43 20.26 -0.47
C ASN A 30 -13.60 19.99 0.50
N MET A 31 -13.73 18.76 1.00
CA MET A 31 -14.74 18.40 1.99
C MET A 31 -14.38 18.96 3.37
N SER A 32 -15.40 19.35 4.11
CA SER A 32 -15.31 19.66 5.53
C SER A 32 -15.01 18.40 6.36
N ASP A 33 -14.51 18.60 7.57
CA ASP A 33 -14.21 17.51 8.49
C ASP A 33 -15.45 16.66 8.79
N GLN A 34 -16.63 17.28 8.90
CA GLN A 34 -17.88 16.57 9.13
C GLN A 34 -18.26 15.68 7.94
N GLU A 35 -18.15 16.18 6.70
CA GLU A 35 -18.42 15.39 5.50
C GLU A 35 -17.47 14.19 5.36
N LEU A 36 -16.21 14.36 5.77
CA LEU A 36 -15.21 13.29 5.77
C LEU A 36 -15.51 12.23 6.83
N ILE A 37 -15.98 12.62 8.01
CA ILE A 37 -16.45 11.70 9.06
C ILE A 37 -17.65 10.90 8.55
N ASP A 38 -18.64 11.57 7.97
CA ASP A 38 -19.86 10.92 7.47
C ASP A 38 -19.56 9.97 6.30
N LEU A 39 -18.60 10.32 5.43
CA LEU A 39 -18.11 9.45 4.36
C LEU A 39 -17.42 8.21 4.93
N PHE A 40 -16.57 8.39 5.95
CA PHE A 40 -15.88 7.29 6.61
C PHE A 40 -16.89 6.34 7.27
N ASP A 41 -17.78 6.85 8.12
CA ASP A 41 -18.70 6.04 8.91
C ASP A 41 -19.64 5.20 8.03
N ARG A 42 -20.10 5.78 6.91
CA ARG A 42 -20.94 5.08 5.94
C ARG A 42 -20.26 3.84 5.36
N LEU A 43 -18.98 3.94 5.00
CA LEU A 43 -18.22 2.84 4.41
C LEU A 43 -17.69 1.86 5.47
N TRP A 44 -17.31 2.40 6.64
CA TRP A 44 -16.69 1.65 7.73
C TRP A 44 -17.66 0.65 8.35
N LEU A 45 -18.84 1.13 8.75
CA LEU A 45 -19.85 0.32 9.45
C LEU A 45 -20.48 -0.74 8.54
N ASP A 46 -20.63 -0.45 7.25
CA ASP A 46 -21.32 -1.36 6.32
C ASP A 46 -20.42 -2.53 5.88
N LYS A 47 -19.13 -2.25 5.60
CA LYS A 47 -18.27 -3.23 4.89
C LYS A 47 -16.85 -3.36 5.44
N ILE A 48 -16.16 -2.26 5.72
CA ILE A 48 -14.71 -2.31 5.99
C ILE A 48 -14.38 -2.91 7.35
N GLU A 49 -15.14 -2.59 8.41
CA GLU A 49 -14.85 -3.12 9.76
C GLU A 49 -14.81 -4.66 9.76
N ARG A 50 -15.78 -5.30 9.10
CA ARG A 50 -15.83 -6.77 9.00
C ARG A 50 -14.67 -7.33 8.20
N LEU A 51 -14.26 -6.66 7.13
CA LEU A 51 -13.11 -7.10 6.32
C LEU A 51 -11.81 -6.99 7.11
N VAL A 52 -11.64 -5.94 7.91
CA VAL A 52 -10.48 -5.78 8.80
C VAL A 52 -10.47 -6.86 9.86
N LEU A 53 -11.58 -7.07 10.58
CA LEU A 53 -11.66 -8.08 11.65
C LEU A 53 -11.46 -9.52 11.15
N ASN A 54 -11.81 -9.82 9.90
CA ASN A 54 -11.59 -11.13 9.27
C ASN A 54 -10.31 -11.15 8.39
N GLY A 55 -9.56 -10.06 8.36
CA GLY A 55 -8.33 -9.94 7.59
C GLY A 55 -7.23 -10.86 8.12
N LYS A 56 -6.31 -11.23 7.23
CA LYS A 56 -5.16 -12.07 7.55
C LYS A 56 -4.16 -11.26 8.38
N LEU A 57 -3.80 -11.78 9.55
CA LEU A 57 -2.70 -11.26 10.37
C LEU A 57 -1.39 -11.25 9.58
N CYS A 58 -0.65 -10.15 9.66
CA CYS A 58 0.67 -10.02 9.09
C CYS A 58 1.64 -9.42 10.11
N GLU A 59 2.91 -9.81 10.00
CA GLU A 59 3.98 -9.30 10.85
C GLU A 59 4.42 -7.91 10.38
N ALA A 60 4.92 -7.07 11.30
CA ALA A 60 5.37 -5.71 10.98
C ALA A 60 6.44 -5.68 9.86
N GLU A 61 7.37 -6.65 9.86
CA GLU A 61 8.39 -6.81 8.81
C GLU A 61 7.77 -7.13 7.42
N GLU A 62 6.63 -7.82 7.39
CA GLU A 62 5.88 -8.04 6.15
C GLU A 62 5.21 -6.73 5.70
N VAL A 63 4.68 -5.95 6.63
CA VAL A 63 4.07 -4.64 6.34
C VAL A 63 5.11 -3.67 5.76
N GLU A 64 6.29 -3.58 6.37
CA GLU A 64 7.41 -2.74 5.88
C GLU A 64 7.80 -3.09 4.45
N ARG A 65 7.91 -4.38 4.12
CA ARG A 65 8.26 -4.83 2.77
C ARG A 65 7.21 -4.49 1.72
N ARG A 66 5.95 -4.36 2.14
CA ARG A 66 4.79 -4.18 1.26
C ARG A 66 4.37 -2.71 1.12
N LEU A 67 4.81 -1.84 2.03
CA LEU A 67 4.52 -0.41 2.00
C LEU A 67 5.74 0.40 1.55
N PRO A 68 5.52 1.53 0.84
CA PRO A 68 6.58 2.49 0.53
C PRO A 68 7.30 3.04 1.79
N ASP A 69 8.61 3.28 1.68
CA ASP A 69 9.50 3.73 2.78
C ASP A 69 8.97 4.94 3.56
N LYS A 70 8.26 5.86 2.90
CA LYS A 70 7.64 7.04 3.54
C LYS A 70 6.64 6.70 4.65
N PHE A 71 6.14 5.46 4.68
CA PHE A 71 5.21 4.99 5.70
C PHE A 71 5.89 4.24 6.85
N HIS A 72 7.16 3.85 6.72
CA HIS A 72 7.84 2.99 7.69
C HIS A 72 7.90 3.61 9.09
N SER A 73 8.06 4.92 9.20
CA SER A 73 8.05 5.62 10.49
C SER A 73 6.71 5.57 11.24
N PHE A 74 5.62 5.13 10.59
CA PHE A 74 4.29 5.00 11.19
C PHE A 74 3.90 3.56 11.48
N ILE A 75 4.73 2.60 11.09
CA ILE A 75 4.54 1.18 11.39
C ILE A 75 4.99 0.95 12.83
N ASP A 76 4.09 0.46 13.65
CA ASP A 76 4.35 0.13 15.05
C ASP A 76 4.36 -1.40 15.22
N PRO A 77 5.52 -2.02 15.50
CA PRO A 77 5.61 -3.47 15.65
C PRO A 77 4.91 -4.02 16.90
N GLN A 78 4.48 -3.16 17.83
CA GLN A 78 3.70 -3.57 19.01
C GLN A 78 2.19 -3.61 18.74
N GLN A 79 1.76 -3.13 17.58
CA GLN A 79 0.35 -3.14 17.18
C GLN A 79 0.04 -4.31 16.25
N GLU A 80 -1.22 -4.71 16.19
CA GLU A 80 -1.67 -5.81 15.36
C GLU A 80 -1.90 -5.32 13.92
N HIS A 81 -1.33 -6.00 12.93
CA HIS A 81 -1.55 -5.67 11.52
C HIS A 81 -2.45 -6.71 10.85
N ARG A 82 -3.46 -6.23 10.11
CA ARG A 82 -4.37 -7.09 9.35
C ARG A 82 -4.46 -6.66 7.90
N SER A 83 -4.14 -7.60 7.02
CA SER A 83 -4.29 -7.45 5.57
C SER A 83 -5.66 -7.93 5.10
N PHE A 84 -6.30 -7.17 4.22
CA PHE A 84 -7.59 -7.52 3.64
C PHE A 84 -7.74 -6.96 2.23
N HIS A 85 -8.65 -7.54 1.46
CA HIS A 85 -8.93 -7.10 0.10
C HIS A 85 -10.27 -6.39 0.03
N TYR A 86 -10.31 -5.29 -0.73
CA TYR A 86 -11.52 -4.56 -1.04
C TYR A 86 -11.40 -3.94 -2.44
N ARG A 87 -12.39 -4.18 -3.31
CA ARG A 87 -12.43 -3.63 -4.69
C ARG A 87 -11.15 -3.86 -5.50
N ASN A 88 -10.66 -5.10 -5.52
CA ASN A 88 -9.44 -5.50 -6.23
C ASN A 88 -8.17 -4.76 -5.78
N ALA A 89 -8.20 -4.13 -4.61
CA ALA A 89 -7.05 -3.54 -3.96
C ALA A 89 -6.84 -4.21 -2.61
N GLU A 90 -5.57 -4.32 -2.23
CA GLU A 90 -5.19 -4.84 -0.93
C GLU A 90 -4.90 -3.69 0.03
N PHE A 91 -5.27 -3.88 1.29
CA PHE A 91 -5.12 -2.91 2.35
C PHE A 91 -4.52 -3.57 3.58
N ILE A 92 -3.79 -2.79 4.38
CA ILE A 92 -3.29 -3.19 5.69
C ILE A 92 -3.81 -2.19 6.72
N ALA A 93 -4.50 -2.69 7.73
CA ALA A 93 -4.92 -1.95 8.91
C ALA A 93 -3.94 -2.20 10.07
N GLN A 94 -3.58 -1.15 10.79
CA GLN A 94 -2.87 -1.24 12.06
C GLN A 94 -3.85 -0.97 13.21
N LEU A 95 -3.89 -1.91 14.14
CA LEU A 95 -4.87 -1.98 15.21
C LEU A 95 -4.15 -2.00 16.55
N LEU A 96 -4.48 -1.04 17.41
CA LEU A 96 -4.06 -1.06 18.80
C LEU A 96 -5.10 -1.87 19.60
N PRO A 97 -4.71 -3.00 20.23
CA PRO A 97 -5.62 -3.74 21.11
C PRO A 97 -6.05 -2.89 22.30
N GLN A 98 -7.31 -2.99 22.68
CA GLN A 98 -7.88 -2.38 23.88
C GLN A 98 -8.53 -3.46 24.75
N ASP A 99 -8.95 -3.06 25.96
CA ASP A 99 -9.67 -3.96 26.86
C ASP A 99 -10.95 -4.52 26.21
N ASN A 100 -11.38 -5.72 26.63
CA ASN A 100 -12.62 -6.37 26.18
C ASN A 100 -12.72 -6.70 24.68
N SER A 101 -11.63 -7.14 24.04
CA SER A 101 -11.62 -7.52 22.61
C SER A 101 -12.02 -6.38 21.66
N GLN A 102 -11.75 -5.14 22.10
CA GLN A 102 -11.90 -3.94 21.28
C GLN A 102 -10.56 -3.59 20.64
N TYR A 103 -10.61 -2.94 19.49
CA TYR A 103 -9.43 -2.47 18.79
C TYR A 103 -9.60 -0.98 18.47
N LYS A 104 -8.51 -0.22 18.45
CA LYS A 104 -8.47 1.13 17.89
C LYS A 104 -7.73 1.10 16.55
N LEU A 105 -8.36 1.60 15.49
CA LEU A 105 -7.66 1.77 14.21
C LEU A 105 -6.69 2.95 14.31
N THR A 106 -5.40 2.71 14.15
CA THR A 106 -4.39 3.77 14.18
C THR A 106 -3.90 4.13 12.78
N GLN A 107 -3.79 3.14 11.88
CA GLN A 107 -3.39 3.38 10.49
C GLN A 107 -4.15 2.48 9.53
N LEU A 108 -4.30 2.96 8.30
CA LEU A 108 -4.88 2.19 7.21
C LEU A 108 -4.19 2.58 5.91
N TRP A 109 -3.52 1.61 5.30
CA TRP A 109 -2.77 1.81 4.07
C TRP A 109 -3.35 0.96 2.95
N ARG A 110 -3.32 1.51 1.73
CA ARG A 110 -3.43 0.68 0.53
C ARG A 110 -2.06 0.12 0.24
N VAL A 111 -2.00 -1.20 0.11
CA VAL A 111 -0.85 -1.89 -0.44
C VAL A 111 -0.88 -1.66 -1.94
N ALA A 112 0.27 -1.30 -2.51
CA ALA A 112 0.36 -1.24 -3.97
C ALA A 112 0.06 -2.64 -4.50
N SER A 113 -1.00 -2.76 -5.28
CA SER A 113 -1.49 -4.02 -5.82
C SER A 113 -0.36 -4.70 -6.59
N SER A 114 -0.01 -5.93 -6.22
CA SER A 114 0.97 -6.74 -6.95
C SER A 114 0.53 -7.09 -8.39
N ASP A 115 -0.70 -6.74 -8.78
CA ASP A 115 -1.17 -6.86 -10.16
C ASP A 115 -0.86 -5.59 -11.00
N GLU A 116 -0.47 -4.47 -10.36
CA GLU A 116 0.08 -3.27 -11.01
C GLU A 116 1.63 -3.24 -10.93
N HIS A 117 2.27 -4.31 -10.42
CA HIS A 117 3.72 -4.43 -10.32
C HIS A 117 4.18 -5.77 -10.88
N PRO A 118 5.12 -5.83 -11.82
CA PRO A 118 5.61 -7.11 -12.33
C PRO A 118 6.14 -7.96 -11.17
N LYS A 119 5.48 -9.10 -10.90
CA LYS A 119 5.88 -10.10 -9.88
C LYS A 119 7.25 -10.71 -10.19
N THR A 120 7.70 -10.57 -11.44
CA THR A 120 9.00 -11.04 -11.91
C THR A 120 9.51 -10.06 -12.97
N LEU A 121 10.73 -9.56 -12.77
CA LEU A 121 11.43 -8.76 -13.75
C LEU A 121 12.47 -9.66 -14.44
N TYR A 122 12.31 -9.87 -15.74
CA TYR A 122 13.35 -10.46 -16.57
C TYR A 122 14.15 -9.34 -17.22
N ILE A 123 15.41 -9.17 -16.79
CA ILE A 123 16.35 -8.27 -17.44
C ILE A 123 17.18 -9.11 -18.41
N ASN A 124 16.98 -8.88 -19.71
CA ASN A 124 17.79 -9.49 -20.75
C ASN A 124 18.95 -8.54 -21.10
N PHE A 125 20.15 -9.11 -21.21
CA PHE A 125 21.34 -8.41 -21.66
C PHE A 125 21.74 -8.95 -23.02
N SER A 126 22.20 -8.08 -23.92
CA SER A 126 22.59 -8.47 -25.27
C SER A 126 23.93 -9.23 -25.28
N SER A 127 24.73 -9.08 -24.22
CA SER A 127 25.98 -9.80 -24.02
C SER A 127 26.32 -10.00 -22.54
N VAL A 128 27.30 -10.86 -22.26
CA VAL A 128 27.80 -11.10 -20.89
C VAL A 128 28.45 -9.84 -20.32
N GLU A 129 29.16 -9.08 -21.16
CA GLU A 129 29.82 -7.84 -20.76
C GLU A 129 28.83 -6.77 -20.29
N GLU A 130 27.64 -6.69 -20.89
CA GLU A 130 26.58 -5.77 -20.43
C GLU A 130 26.06 -6.16 -19.04
N ARG A 131 25.88 -7.45 -18.78
CA ARG A 131 25.49 -7.95 -17.46
C ARG A 131 26.55 -7.63 -16.41
N GLU A 132 27.84 -7.81 -16.72
CA GLU A 132 28.94 -7.50 -15.80
C GLU A 132 29.05 -6.00 -15.48
N ARG A 133 28.77 -5.14 -16.47
CA ARG A 133 28.70 -3.69 -16.26
C ARG A 133 27.54 -3.33 -15.33
N PHE A 134 26.38 -3.96 -15.52
CA PHE A 134 25.23 -3.76 -14.65
C PHE A 134 25.53 -4.19 -13.21
N ALA A 135 26.18 -5.34 -13.02
CA ALA A 135 26.59 -5.82 -11.70
C ALA A 135 27.61 -4.91 -11.01
N SER A 136 28.57 -4.41 -11.80
CA SER A 136 29.57 -3.46 -11.32
C SER A 136 28.93 -2.12 -10.91
N LEU A 137 27.92 -1.65 -11.67
CA LEU A 137 27.14 -0.47 -11.34
C LEU A 137 26.34 -0.68 -10.05
N ALA A 138 25.65 -1.81 -9.90
CA ALA A 138 24.92 -2.15 -8.67
C ALA A 138 25.85 -2.10 -7.46
N LYS A 139 27.03 -2.72 -7.56
CA LYS A 139 28.03 -2.73 -6.51
C LYS A 139 28.52 -1.32 -6.16
N SER A 140 28.72 -0.45 -7.15
CA SER A 140 29.12 0.95 -6.92
C SER A 140 28.06 1.76 -6.17
N LEU A 141 26.79 1.34 -6.27
CA LEU A 141 25.64 1.91 -5.57
C LEU A 141 25.31 1.17 -4.26
N SER A 142 26.24 0.36 -3.74
CA SER A 142 26.06 -0.45 -2.53
C SER A 142 24.82 -1.36 -2.59
N SER A 143 24.48 -1.84 -3.79
CA SER A 143 23.34 -2.72 -4.05
C SER A 143 23.82 -3.98 -4.78
N ASN A 144 23.03 -5.05 -4.74
CA ASN A 144 23.20 -6.17 -5.68
C ASN A 144 22.33 -5.96 -6.93
N ASP A 145 22.56 -6.80 -7.94
CA ASP A 145 21.92 -6.69 -9.26
C ASP A 145 20.38 -6.73 -9.16
N GLU A 146 19.84 -7.62 -8.32
CA GLU A 146 18.41 -7.77 -8.09
C GLU A 146 17.81 -6.51 -7.43
N GLN A 147 18.49 -5.97 -6.42
CA GLN A 147 18.08 -4.75 -5.72
C GLN A 147 18.11 -3.54 -6.66
N LEU A 148 19.14 -3.42 -7.50
CA LEU A 148 19.21 -2.35 -8.49
C LEU A 148 18.08 -2.48 -9.52
N GLY A 149 17.82 -3.69 -10.03
CA GLY A 149 16.73 -3.96 -10.97
C GLY A 149 15.37 -3.60 -10.40
N LEU A 150 15.07 -4.04 -9.18
CA LEU A 150 13.83 -3.69 -8.48
C LEU A 150 13.68 -2.18 -8.26
N ARG A 151 14.78 -1.49 -7.91
CA ARG A 151 14.78 -0.05 -7.70
C ARG A 151 14.50 0.72 -8.99
N LEU A 152 15.07 0.28 -10.12
CA LEU A 152 14.80 0.87 -11.43
C LEU A 152 13.33 0.71 -11.85
N VAL A 153 12.76 -0.49 -11.67
CA VAL A 153 11.35 -0.73 -11.97
C VAL A 153 10.44 0.12 -11.09
N ARG A 154 10.68 0.15 -9.78
CA ARG A 154 9.90 0.99 -8.85
C ARG A 154 9.96 2.47 -9.26
N ASN A 155 11.14 2.97 -9.62
CA ASN A 155 11.29 4.33 -10.11
C ASN A 155 10.52 4.57 -11.41
N PHE A 156 10.61 3.64 -12.38
CA PHE A 156 9.89 3.74 -13.64
C PHE A 156 8.37 3.79 -13.43
N MET A 157 7.82 2.87 -12.63
CA MET A 157 6.39 2.82 -12.33
C MET A 157 5.91 4.08 -11.56
N ASN A 158 6.74 4.62 -10.67
CA ASN A 158 6.43 5.86 -9.96
C ASN A 158 6.41 7.09 -10.88
N LEU A 159 7.28 7.12 -11.89
CA LEU A 159 7.33 8.20 -12.88
C LEU A 159 6.22 8.07 -13.95
N HIS A 160 5.71 6.86 -14.17
CA HIS A 160 4.67 6.56 -15.16
C HIS A 160 3.46 5.84 -14.55
N PRO A 161 2.67 6.51 -13.69
CA PRO A 161 1.56 5.90 -12.95
C PRO A 161 0.35 5.45 -13.80
N GLY A 162 0.42 5.56 -15.13
CA GLY A 162 -0.57 5.07 -16.09
C GLY A 162 0.02 4.16 -17.17
N TYR A 163 1.23 3.63 -16.96
CA TYR A 163 1.81 2.65 -17.86
C TYR A 163 1.10 1.31 -17.67
N GLU A 164 0.11 1.04 -18.51
CA GLU A 164 -0.44 -0.29 -18.70
C GLU A 164 0.59 -1.09 -19.50
N ALA A 165 1.07 -2.20 -18.95
CA ALA A 165 1.92 -3.11 -19.70
C ALA A 165 1.15 -3.50 -20.97
N PHE A 166 1.75 -3.32 -22.14
CA PHE A 166 1.16 -3.69 -23.40
C PHE A 166 0.56 -5.10 -23.29
N ASP A 167 -0.75 -5.21 -23.56
CA ASP A 167 -1.36 -6.49 -23.91
C ASP A 167 -0.71 -6.93 -25.23
N GLU A 168 0.37 -7.69 -25.14
CA GLU A 168 0.84 -8.47 -26.27
C GLU A 168 -0.11 -9.66 -26.44
N ASP A 169 -1.24 -9.41 -27.10
CA ASP A 169 -1.94 -10.44 -27.86
C ASP A 169 -1.87 -10.09 -29.36
N ALA A 170 -0.88 -10.76 -29.99
CA ALA A 170 -0.88 -11.33 -31.34
C ALA A 170 -0.77 -10.37 -32.55
N PRO A 171 -0.10 -10.83 -33.63
CA PRO A 171 -0.62 -11.93 -34.46
C PRO A 171 -0.03 -13.32 -34.19
#